data_AF-A0AAW6B7K0-F1
#
_entry.id   AF-A0AAW6B7K0-F1
#
_cell.length_a   1.000
_cell.length_b   1.000
_cell.length_c   1.000
_cell.angle_alpha   90.00
_cell.angle_beta   90.00
_cell.angle_gamma   90.00
#
_symmetry.space_group_name_H-M   'P 1'
#
loop_
_entity.id
_entity.type
_entity.pdbx_description
1 polymer ?
#
loop_
_entity_poly.entity_id
_entity_poly.type
_entity_poly.pdbx_seq_one_letter_code
_entity_poly.pdbx_strand_id
1 'polypeptide(L)'
;MNRTKIHYHLNILEENNFIEVVDTDSINGIVQKYYLPTAQAFVPSPSIFNDLFNNTSVNFNVNKEDVKDFWNEIKILEKKFSSKNKNSVSISIISTAR
;
A
#
# COMPACT_ATOMS: atom_id res chain seq x y z
N MET A 1 11.62 -4.05 15.55
CA MET A 1 12.32 -3.25 14.51
C MET A 1 13.68 -2.84 15.08
N ASN A 2 14.79 -2.92 14.33
CA ASN A 2 16.15 -2.62 14.85
C ASN A 2 16.42 -1.10 14.82
N ARG A 3 17.17 -0.57 15.79
CA ARG A 3 17.63 0.82 15.90
C ARG A 3 18.20 1.36 14.58
N THR A 4 19.03 0.59 13.87
CA THR A 4 19.58 1.03 12.56
C THR A 4 18.48 1.27 11.53
N LYS A 5 17.45 0.41 11.48
CA LYS A 5 16.30 0.61 10.58
C LYS A 5 15.48 1.83 10.97
N ILE A 6 15.31 2.08 12.27
CA ILE A 6 14.59 3.27 12.76
C ILE A 6 15.31 4.54 12.31
N HIS A 7 16.63 4.65 12.53
CA HIS A 7 17.41 5.81 12.10
C HIS A 7 17.37 6.01 10.58
N TYR A 8 17.48 4.93 9.81
CA TYR A 8 17.35 4.97 8.35
C TYR A 8 16.02 5.59 7.91
N HIS A 9 14.90 5.15 8.50
CA HIS A 9 13.58 5.69 8.14
C HIS A 9 13.37 7.12 8.63
N LEU A 10 13.86 7.49 9.82
CA LEU A 10 13.80 8.88 10.29
C LEU A 10 14.55 9.83 9.35
N ASN A 11 15.72 9.44 8.87
CA ASN A 11 16.51 10.24 7.93
C ASN A 11 15.74 10.47 6.61
N ILE A 12 15.14 9.42 6.04
CA ILE A 12 14.32 9.55 4.82
C ILE A 12 13.11 10.46 5.06
N LEU A 13 12.43 10.32 6.20
CA LEU A 13 11.28 11.15 6.53
C LEU A 13 11.66 12.63 6.70
N GLU A 14 12.80 12.91 7.34
CA GLU A 14 13.35 14.25 7.51
C GLU A 14 13.74 14.86 6.14
N GLU A 15 14.49 14.11 5.31
CA GLU A 15 14.90 14.54 3.95
C GLU A 15 13.70 14.89 3.04
N ASN A 16 12.57 14.20 3.22
CA ASN A 16 11.37 14.42 2.44
C ASN A 16 10.36 15.37 3.12
N ASN A 17 10.75 16.05 4.20
CA ASN A 17 9.92 17.00 4.96
C ASN A 17 8.60 16.39 5.44
N PHE A 18 8.60 15.10 5.80
CA PHE A 18 7.47 14.45 6.48
C PHE A 18 7.52 14.64 7.99
N ILE A 19 8.73 14.83 8.54
CA ILE A 19 8.98 15.18 9.92
C ILE A 19 10.05 16.26 9.98
N GLU A 20 10.10 17.01 11.07
CA GLU A 20 11.18 17.95 11.35
C GLU A 20 11.73 17.74 12.76
N VAL A 21 13.02 18.03 12.97
CA VAL A 21 13.62 18.05 14.30
C VAL A 21 13.22 19.36 14.98
N VAL A 22 12.43 19.28 16.05
CA VAL A 22 11.97 20.45 16.80
C VAL A 22 12.77 20.70 18.06
N ASP A 23 13.52 19.70 18.51
CA ASP A 23 14.39 19.82 19.67
C ASP A 23 15.55 18.83 19.63
N THR A 24 16.64 19.15 20.30
CA THR A 24 17.83 18.30 20.40
C THR A 24 18.52 18.46 21.75
N ASP A 25 18.58 17.37 22.49
CA ASP A 25 19.26 17.29 23.79
C ASP A 25 20.57 16.49 23.72
N SER A 26 21.46 16.77 24.66
CA SER A 26 22.63 15.93 24.94
C SER A 26 22.54 15.39 26.36
N ILE A 27 22.28 14.08 26.48
CA ILE A 27 22.16 13.39 27.77
C ILE A 27 23.30 12.37 27.85
N ASN A 28 24.22 12.55 28.80
CA ASN A 28 25.39 11.69 28.97
C ASN A 28 26.24 11.52 27.69
N GLY A 29 26.36 12.59 26.89
CA GLY A 29 27.08 12.59 25.61
C GLY A 29 26.34 11.93 24.45
N ILE A 30 25.11 11.46 24.65
CA ILE A 30 24.24 10.92 23.59
C ILE A 30 23.34 12.04 23.09
N VAL A 31 23.35 12.25 21.77
CA VAL A 31 22.45 13.18 21.10
C VAL A 31 21.05 12.55 20.98
N GLN A 32 20.04 13.24 21.50
CA GLN A 32 18.65 12.87 21.41
C GLN A 32 17.88 13.91 20.61
N LYS A 33 17.31 13.52 19.47
CA LYS A 33 16.48 14.38 18.62
C LYS A 33 15.00 14.10 18.84
N TYR A 34 14.19 15.15 18.87
CA TYR A 34 12.73 15.07 18.95
C TYR A 34 12.13 15.53 17.62
N TYR A 35 11.20 14.74 17.09
CA TYR A 35 10.63 14.97 15.77
C TYR A 35 9.13 15.27 15.86
N LEU A 36 8.66 16.24 15.07
CA LEU A 36 7.23 16.46 14.84
C LEU A 36 6.83 16.13 13.40
N PRO A 37 5.63 15.57 13.16
CA PRO A 37 5.09 15.42 11.82
C PRO A 37 4.77 16.80 11.22
N THR A 38 5.29 17.05 10.03
CA THR A 38 5.04 18.29 9.26
C THR A 38 3.97 18.10 8.19
N ALA A 39 3.75 16.85 7.75
CA ALA A 39 2.76 16.53 6.75
C ALA A 39 1.34 16.45 7.36
N GLN A 40 0.40 17.20 6.78
CA GLN A 40 -1.01 17.14 7.18
C GLN A 40 -1.69 15.83 6.75
N ALA A 41 -1.23 15.24 5.64
CA ALA A 41 -1.73 13.98 5.11
C ALA A 41 -0.67 13.27 4.27
N PHE A 42 -0.76 11.93 4.22
CA PHE A 42 0.00 11.10 3.28
C PHE A 42 -0.91 10.74 2.11
N VAL A 43 -0.69 11.38 0.97
CA VAL A 43 -1.38 11.04 -0.28
C VAL A 43 -0.38 10.31 -1.18
N PRO A 44 -0.45 8.97 -1.28
CA PRO A 44 0.44 8.24 -2.18
C PRO A 44 0.17 8.69 -3.62
N SER A 45 1.24 8.90 -4.39
CA SER A 45 1.10 9.21 -5.81
C SER A 45 0.28 8.09 -6.48
N PRO A 46 -0.72 8.43 -7.31
CA PRO A 46 -1.43 7.44 -8.11
C PRO A 46 -0.48 6.55 -8.92
N SER A 47 0.67 7.11 -9.33
CA SER A 47 1.68 6.39 -10.10
C SER A 47 2.33 5.21 -9.37
N ILE A 48 2.32 5.19 -8.03
CA ILE A 48 2.81 4.05 -7.24
C ILE A 48 1.97 2.79 -7.53
N PHE A 49 0.72 2.99 -7.92
CA PHE A 49 -0.17 1.91 -8.31
C PHE A 49 -0.17 1.64 -9.81
N ASN A 50 0.60 2.39 -10.63
CA ASN A 50 0.60 2.19 -12.08
C ASN A 50 1.04 0.78 -12.44
N ASP A 51 2.08 0.22 -11.82
CA ASP A 51 2.50 -1.16 -12.14
C ASP A 51 1.48 -2.20 -11.66
N LEU A 52 0.77 -1.90 -10.56
CA LEU A 52 -0.34 -2.71 -10.07
C LEU A 52 -1.49 -2.69 -11.09
N PHE A 53 -1.91 -1.51 -11.57
CA PHE A 53 -3.03 -1.40 -12.48
C PHE A 53 -2.67 -1.81 -13.91
N ASN A 54 -1.51 -1.43 -14.43
CA ASN A 54 -1.13 -1.65 -15.82
C ASN A 54 -0.90 -3.12 -16.17
N ASN A 55 -0.42 -3.92 -15.22
CA ASN A 55 -0.10 -5.34 -15.47
C ASN A 55 -1.01 -6.32 -14.73
N THR A 56 -1.84 -5.87 -13.79
CA THR A 56 -2.68 -6.77 -12.97
C THR A 56 -4.15 -6.37 -12.86
N SER A 57 -4.59 -5.29 -13.52
CA SER A 57 -6.02 -4.93 -13.57
C SER A 57 -6.70 -5.40 -14.86
N VAL A 58 -7.93 -5.89 -14.69
CA VAL A 58 -8.85 -6.18 -15.79
C VAL A 58 -10.12 -5.37 -15.53
N ASN A 59 -10.48 -4.53 -16.49
CA ASN A 59 -11.67 -3.68 -16.39
C ASN A 59 -12.84 -4.34 -17.13
N PHE A 60 -13.92 -4.61 -16.40
CA PHE A 60 -15.17 -5.10 -16.97
C PHE A 60 -16.22 -3.99 -16.94
N ASN A 61 -16.82 -3.70 -18.09
CA ASN A 61 -18.04 -2.90 -18.14
C ASN A 61 -19.22 -3.86 -18.31
N VAL A 62 -20.03 -3.99 -17.27
CA VAL A 62 -21.13 -4.98 -17.19
C VAL A 62 -22.44 -4.23 -17.03
N ASN A 63 -23.43 -4.57 -17.85
CA ASN A 63 -24.77 -4.00 -17.69
C ASN A 63 -25.36 -4.46 -16.36
N LYS A 64 -26.28 -3.66 -15.77
CA LYS A 64 -26.81 -3.92 -14.43
C LYS A 64 -27.54 -5.26 -14.35
N GLU A 65 -28.25 -5.62 -15.41
CA GLU A 65 -28.97 -6.87 -15.60
C GLU A 65 -28.04 -8.10 -15.62
N ASP A 66 -26.81 -7.94 -16.12
CA ASP A 66 -25.86 -9.04 -16.35
C ASP A 66 -24.93 -9.27 -15.14
N VAL A 67 -24.97 -8.39 -14.12
CA VAL A 67 -24.07 -8.44 -12.95
C VAL A 67 -24.12 -9.79 -12.24
N LYS A 68 -25.30 -10.39 -12.13
CA LYS A 68 -25.48 -11.67 -11.45
C LYS A 68 -24.75 -12.80 -12.20
N ASP A 69 -24.89 -12.83 -13.52
CA ASP A 69 -24.32 -13.87 -14.37
C ASP A 69 -22.81 -13.71 -14.48
N PHE A 70 -22.32 -12.47 -14.59
CA PHE A 70 -20.90 -12.16 -14.47
C PHE A 70 -20.28 -12.77 -13.20
N TRP A 71 -20.88 -12.54 -12.03
CA TRP A 71 -20.35 -13.11 -10.78
C TRP A 71 -20.44 -14.65 -10.72
N ASN A 72 -21.39 -15.27 -11.42
CA ASN A 72 -21.44 -16.72 -11.54
C ASN A 72 -20.25 -17.25 -12.34
N GLU A 73 -19.91 -16.60 -13.45
CA GLU A 73 -18.74 -16.95 -14.26
C GLU A 73 -17.42 -16.77 -13.48
N ILE A 74 -17.28 -15.65 -12.76
CA ILE A 74 -16.10 -15.40 -11.91
C ILE A 74 -15.92 -16.52 -10.87
N LYS A 75 -17.01 -16.97 -10.23
CA LYS A 75 -16.94 -18.10 -9.27
C LYS A 75 -16.54 -19.42 -9.93
N ILE A 76 -16.92 -19.64 -11.19
CA ILE A 76 -16.49 -20.83 -11.93
C ILE A 76 -14.99 -20.75 -12.19
N LEU A 77 -14.47 -19.58 -12.59
CA LEU A 77 -13.04 -19.36 -12.78
C LEU A 77 -12.25 -19.52 -11.48
N GLU A 78 -12.74 -18.96 -10.37
CA GLU A 78 -12.14 -19.11 -9.04
C GLU A 78 -11.96 -20.59 -8.68
N LYS A 79 -13.02 -21.40 -8.83
CA LYS A 79 -12.96 -22.84 -8.55
C LYS A 79 -11.97 -23.56 -9.47
N LYS A 80 -11.94 -23.21 -10.76
CA LYS A 80 -11.06 -23.84 -11.76
C LYS A 80 -9.59 -23.62 -11.43
N PHE A 81 -9.21 -22.45 -10.92
CA PHE A 81 -7.82 -22.08 -10.68
C PHE A 81 -7.40 -22.10 -9.19
N SER A 82 -8.30 -22.51 -8.29
CA SER A 82 -7.99 -22.65 -6.87
C SER A 82 -6.85 -23.64 -6.63
N SER A 83 -5.76 -23.17 -5.99
CA SER A 83 -4.60 -23.99 -5.62
C SER A 83 -4.28 -23.81 -4.14
N LYS A 84 -3.87 -24.91 -3.48
CA LYS A 84 -3.40 -24.91 -2.07
C LYS A 84 -1.88 -24.86 -1.95
N ASN A 85 -1.16 -24.67 -3.05
CA ASN A 85 0.30 -24.64 -3.06
C ASN A 85 0.84 -23.36 -2.38
N LYS A 86 1.91 -23.49 -1.59
CA LYS A 86 2.60 -22.37 -0.92
C LYS A 86 3.24 -21.38 -1.90
N ASN A 87 3.50 -21.79 -3.15
CA ASN A 87 4.02 -20.92 -4.21
C ASN A 87 2.88 -20.44 -5.15
N SER A 88 1.79 -19.91 -4.58
CA SER A 88 0.65 -19.38 -5.33
C SER A 88 0.50 -17.87 -5.10
N VAL A 89 -0.11 -17.20 -6.07
CA VAL A 89 -0.44 -15.77 -6.01
C VAL A 89 -1.95 -15.63 -5.80
N SER A 90 -2.37 -14.75 -4.89
CA SER A 90 -3.77 -14.40 -4.70
C SER A 90 -4.17 -13.30 -5.68
N ILE A 91 -5.22 -13.53 -6.47
CA ILE A 91 -5.84 -12.51 -7.31
C ILE A 91 -7.20 -12.18 -6.70
N SER A 92 -7.50 -10.89 -6.53
CA SER A 92 -8.78 -10.42 -5.99
C SER A 92 -9.45 -9.49 -6.99
N ILE A 93 -10.75 -9.73 -7.25
CA ILE A 93 -11.59 -8.86 -8.08
C ILE A 93 -12.49 -8.08 -7.12
N ILE A 94 -12.34 -6.75 -7.11
CA ILE A 94 -13.10 -5.85 -6.24
C ILE A 94 -14.02 -5.01 -7.12
N SER A 95 -15.33 -5.04 -6.84
CA SER A 95 -16.28 -4.12 -7.46
C SER A 95 -16.13 -2.74 -6.83
N THR A 96 -15.94 -1.72 -7.66
CA THR A 96 -15.82 -0.32 -7.23
C THR A 96 -17.15 0.45 -7.34
N ALA A 97 -18.28 -0.27 -7.39
CA ALA A 97 -19.60 0.34 -7.55
C ALA A 97 -19.86 1.46 -6.50
N ARG A 98 -20.24 2.64 -7.00
CA ARG A 98 -20.95 3.69 -6.27
C ARG A 98 -22.46 3.53 -6.51
#